data_AF-A0A453EP13-F1
#
_entry.id   AF-A0A453EP13-F1
#
_cell.length_a   1.000
_cell.length_b   1.000
_cell.length_c   1.000
_cell.angle_alpha   90.00
_cell.angle_beta   90.00
_cell.angle_gamma   90.00
#
_symmetry.space_group_name_H-M   'P 1'
#
loop_
_entity.id
_entity.type
_entity.pdbx_description
1 polymer ?
#
loop_
_entity_poly.entity_id
_entity_poly.type
_entity_poly.pdbx_seq_one_letter_code
_entity_poly.pdbx_strand_id
1 'polypeptide(L)'
;MPLVCPDGAVVAYAWKRQLAGQAGASAVDRTRLALKAFTDQKRRFFPHLEDEVLNHLHDGESGIAKRPRMPAGNGELEEKTLSEILKNLENEVPNMKISTYRRLDWSKRASSLASLMDDDFVDPSKELNLQNMGKLRPGSVTTPIDQVAVIELLVPSIFRVVVSLHPAGSVDPDAVAFFSPTEGGSYLHARGLSVHHVFKHVTEHADKALQYFISVEPSKALSMLLRWIADYQTLFAKLCSKCRRLLLMDKSLALLLPPVHRPYHQISSIGSDHQEAYHIGCSSYDA
;
A
#
# COMPACT_ATOMS: atom_id res chain seq x y z
N MET A 1 15.10 -65.27 18.18
CA MET A 1 15.81 -64.42 19.17
C MET A 1 16.86 -63.62 18.43
N PRO A 2 16.88 -62.27 18.48
CA PRO A 2 17.99 -61.53 17.91
C PRO A 2 19.23 -61.71 18.81
N LEU A 3 20.37 -62.03 18.20
CA LEU A 3 21.66 -62.14 18.87
C LEU A 3 22.08 -60.78 19.45
N VAL A 4 22.44 -60.78 20.73
CA VAL A 4 22.98 -59.63 21.44
C VAL A 4 24.49 -59.80 21.51
N CYS A 5 25.26 -58.91 20.87
CA CYS A 5 26.70 -58.82 21.08
C CYS A 5 27.00 -58.10 22.41
N PRO A 6 28.10 -58.42 23.13
CA PRO A 6 28.35 -57.92 24.49
C PRO A 6 28.76 -56.44 24.60
N ASP A 7 28.72 -55.66 23.51
CA ASP A 7 29.50 -54.42 23.43
C ASP A 7 28.61 -53.25 22.99
N GLY A 8 27.88 -52.62 23.93
CA GLY A 8 27.37 -51.22 23.90
C GLY A 8 26.57 -50.67 22.70
N ALA A 9 26.52 -51.35 21.57
CA ALA A 9 26.03 -50.87 20.29
C ALA A 9 24.50 -50.93 20.20
N VAL A 10 23.89 -51.89 20.91
CA VAL A 10 22.42 -51.99 21.05
C VAL A 10 21.89 -50.81 21.88
N VAL A 11 22.62 -50.40 22.93
CA VAL A 11 22.27 -49.24 23.75
C VAL A 11 22.37 -47.95 22.92
N ALA A 12 23.42 -47.80 22.12
CA ALA A 12 23.60 -46.65 21.23
C ALA A 12 22.52 -46.59 20.13
N TYR A 13 22.15 -47.73 19.52
CA TYR A 13 21.09 -47.79 18.51
C TYR A 13 19.70 -47.48 19.10
N ALA A 14 19.39 -48.06 20.26
CA ALA A 14 18.14 -47.81 20.98
C ALA A 14 18.02 -46.33 21.40
N TRP A 15 19.09 -45.75 21.95
CA TRP A 15 19.16 -44.33 22.29
C TRP A 15 18.92 -43.45 21.05
N LYS A 16 19.60 -43.73 19.94
CA LYS A 16 19.46 -42.94 18.70
C LYS A 16 18.02 -42.94 18.17
N ARG A 17 17.35 -44.10 18.22
CA ARG A 17 15.91 -44.20 17.87
C ARG A 17 15.03 -43.42 18.83
N GLN A 18 15.34 -43.44 20.13
CA GLN A 18 14.58 -42.69 21.14
C GLN A 18 14.72 -41.18 20.96
N LEU A 19 15.93 -40.67 20.72
CA LEU A 19 16.15 -39.25 20.41
C LEU A 19 15.42 -38.81 19.15
N ALA A 20 15.50 -39.61 18.07
CA ALA A 20 14.77 -39.32 16.84
C ALA A 20 13.25 -39.33 17.06
N GLY A 21 12.73 -40.27 17.87
CA GLY A 21 11.32 -40.34 18.23
C GLY A 21 10.85 -39.14 19.05
N GLN A 22 11.64 -38.71 20.06
CA GLN A 22 11.33 -37.53 20.88
C GLN A 22 11.39 -36.23 20.08
N ALA A 23 12.39 -36.08 19.19
CA ALA A 23 12.48 -34.93 18.29
C ALA A 23 11.28 -34.87 17.32
N GLY A 24 10.86 -36.03 16.79
CA GLY A 24 9.67 -36.16 15.94
C GLY A 24 8.39 -35.76 16.67
N ALA A 25 8.17 -36.29 17.88
CA ALA A 25 7.00 -35.93 18.70
C ALA A 25 6.97 -34.42 19.03
N SER A 26 8.10 -33.85 19.45
CA SER A 26 8.22 -32.42 19.75
C SER A 26 7.98 -31.53 18.53
N ALA A 27 8.42 -31.96 17.34
CA ALA A 27 8.14 -31.24 16.10
C ALA A 27 6.65 -31.25 15.75
N VAL A 28 5.97 -32.40 15.90
CA VAL A 28 4.52 -32.52 15.66
C VAL A 28 3.73 -31.64 16.64
N ASP A 29 4.08 -31.64 17.92
CA ASP A 29 3.40 -30.83 18.92
C ASP A 29 3.57 -29.33 18.67
N ARG A 30 4.78 -28.90 18.28
CA ARG A 30 5.03 -27.50 17.90
C ARG A 30 4.24 -27.10 16.65
N THR A 31 4.17 -27.95 15.64
CA THR A 31 3.36 -27.71 14.45
C THR A 31 1.87 -27.63 14.79
N ARG A 32 1.38 -28.51 15.67
CA ARG A 32 -0.01 -28.47 16.15
C ARG A 32 -0.32 -27.19 16.91
N LEU A 33 0.56 -26.75 17.81
CA LEU A 33 0.41 -25.49 18.54
C LEU A 33 0.47 -24.28 17.61
N ALA A 34 1.37 -24.28 16.62
CA ALA A 34 1.47 -23.22 15.63
C ALA A 34 0.20 -23.13 14.76
N LEU A 35 -0.32 -24.26 14.29
CA LEU A 35 -1.59 -24.32 13.55
C LEU A 35 -2.78 -23.86 14.42
N LYS A 36 -2.79 -24.21 15.71
CA LYS A 36 -3.81 -23.75 16.65
C LYS A 36 -3.73 -22.24 16.89
N ALA A 37 -2.52 -21.68 17.04
CA ALA A 37 -2.32 -20.25 17.16
C ALA A 37 -2.70 -19.50 15.88
N PHE A 38 -2.38 -20.05 14.72
CA PHE A 38 -2.77 -19.51 13.42
C PHE A 38 -4.29 -19.49 13.24
N THR A 39 -4.99 -20.56 13.61
CA THR A 39 -6.45 -20.62 13.57
C THR A 39 -7.11 -19.67 14.56
N ASP A 40 -6.56 -19.52 15.77
CA ASP A 40 -7.04 -18.53 16.76
C ASP A 40 -6.83 -17.08 16.27
N GLN A 41 -5.68 -16.77 15.67
CA GLN A 41 -5.43 -15.47 15.04
C GLN A 41 -6.40 -15.24 13.87
N LYS A 42 -6.61 -16.24 13.01
CA LYS A 42 -7.56 -16.15 11.90
C LYS A 42 -8.96 -15.78 12.39
N ARG A 43 -9.43 -16.38 13.51
CA ARG A 43 -10.73 -16.05 14.12
C ARG A 43 -10.80 -14.62 14.67
N ARG A 44 -9.71 -14.10 15.23
CA ARG A 44 -9.66 -12.71 15.72
C ARG A 44 -9.61 -11.67 14.61
N PHE A 45 -8.87 -11.95 13.53
CA PHE A 45 -8.70 -11.00 12.43
C PHE A 45 -9.82 -11.08 11.38
N PHE A 46 -10.48 -12.24 11.23
CA PHE A 46 -11.54 -12.45 10.24
C PHE A 46 -12.76 -13.16 10.84
N PRO A 47 -13.54 -12.50 11.73
CA PRO A 47 -14.71 -13.10 12.38
C PRO A 47 -15.78 -13.58 11.39
N HIS A 48 -15.86 -12.96 10.21
CA HIS A 48 -16.90 -13.15 9.20
C HIS A 48 -16.64 -14.32 8.23
N LEU A 49 -15.48 -14.99 8.29
CA LEU A 49 -15.17 -16.14 7.42
C LEU A 49 -15.70 -17.49 7.94
N GLU A 50 -16.07 -17.60 9.21
CA GLU A 50 -16.60 -18.86 9.78
C GLU A 50 -18.14 -18.93 9.77
N ASP A 51 -18.85 -17.80 9.71
CA ASP A 51 -20.32 -17.78 9.67
C ASP A 51 -20.89 -18.43 8.39
N GLU A 52 -20.18 -18.40 7.26
CA GLU A 52 -20.64 -19.05 6.02
C GLU A 52 -20.57 -20.59 6.08
N VAL A 53 -19.69 -21.16 6.91
CA VAL A 53 -19.51 -22.62 7.00
C VAL A 53 -20.46 -23.26 8.01
N LEU A 54 -20.93 -22.51 9.01
CA LEU A 54 -21.87 -23.04 10.03
C LEU A 54 -23.35 -22.72 9.75
N ASN A 55 -23.66 -21.72 8.92
CA ASN A 55 -25.05 -21.27 8.70
C ASN A 55 -25.88 -22.14 7.76
N HIS A 56 -25.35 -23.26 7.25
CA HIS A 56 -26.12 -24.20 6.44
C HIS A 56 -26.89 -25.27 7.22
N LEU A 57 -26.94 -25.22 8.57
CA LEU A 57 -27.58 -26.27 9.37
C LEU A 57 -28.61 -25.84 10.43
N HIS A 58 -28.94 -24.55 10.60
CA HIS A 58 -30.04 -24.16 11.49
C HIS A 58 -30.88 -23.01 10.93
N ASP A 59 -32.12 -23.34 10.60
CA ASP A 59 -33.23 -22.42 10.39
C ASP A 59 -33.78 -21.96 11.76
N GLY A 60 -34.18 -20.69 11.90
CA GLY A 60 -34.89 -20.20 13.09
C GLY A 60 -34.54 -18.78 13.60
N GLU A 61 -35.44 -17.86 13.31
CA GLU A 61 -35.70 -16.51 13.83
C GLU A 61 -34.93 -15.90 15.04
N SER A 62 -34.74 -14.57 14.91
CA SER A 62 -34.93 -13.50 15.92
C SER A 62 -33.68 -12.76 16.44
N GLY A 63 -33.71 -11.43 16.34
CA GLY A 63 -32.81 -10.54 17.09
C GLY A 63 -32.47 -9.22 16.40
N ILE A 64 -33.40 -8.25 16.46
CA ILE A 64 -33.23 -6.88 15.94
C ILE A 64 -32.05 -6.15 16.62
N ALA A 65 -31.06 -5.74 15.83
CA ALA A 65 -30.23 -4.57 16.12
C ALA A 65 -30.22 -3.67 14.87
N LYS A 66 -30.93 -2.54 14.96
CA LYS A 66 -31.11 -1.57 13.88
C LYS A 66 -29.75 -0.94 13.49
N ARG A 67 -29.16 -1.38 12.37
CA ARG A 67 -28.26 -0.52 11.57
C ARG A 67 -29.12 0.32 10.61
N PRO A 68 -28.76 1.59 10.33
CA PRO A 68 -29.49 2.39 9.35
C PRO A 68 -29.32 1.76 7.97
N ARG A 69 -30.41 1.22 7.41
CA ARG A 69 -30.49 0.87 6.00
C ARG A 69 -30.63 2.18 5.23
N MET A 70 -29.58 2.57 4.51
CA MET A 70 -29.69 3.56 3.45
C MET A 70 -30.47 2.96 2.28
N PRO A 71 -31.29 3.75 1.56
CA PRO A 71 -32.11 3.25 0.47
C PRO A 71 -31.20 2.69 -0.63
N ALA A 72 -31.56 1.49 -1.11
CA ALA A 72 -31.03 0.92 -2.34
C ALA A 72 -31.40 1.87 -3.49
N GLY A 73 -30.47 2.77 -3.82
CA GLY A 73 -30.47 3.45 -5.10
C GLY A 73 -30.09 2.42 -6.15
N ASN A 74 -31.06 2.00 -6.96
CA ASN A 74 -30.81 1.38 -8.25
C ASN A 74 -29.93 2.32 -9.08
N GLY A 75 -28.65 2.01 -9.09
CA GLY A 75 -27.65 2.54 -10.00
C GLY A 75 -26.66 1.40 -10.19
N GLU A 76 -26.84 0.68 -11.28
CA GLU A 76 -25.93 -0.34 -11.78
C GLU A 76 -24.48 0.12 -11.56
N LEU A 77 -23.75 -0.59 -10.69
CA LEU A 77 -22.38 -0.27 -10.33
C LEU A 77 -21.53 -0.54 -11.57
N GLU A 78 -21.30 0.48 -12.40
CA GLU A 78 -20.28 0.40 -13.44
C GLU A 78 -18.94 0.11 -12.75
N GLU A 79 -18.48 -1.14 -12.84
CA GLU A 79 -17.12 -1.53 -12.48
C GLU A 79 -16.18 -0.75 -13.40
N LYS A 80 -15.70 0.40 -12.91
CA LYS A 80 -14.78 1.23 -13.68
C LYS A 80 -13.51 0.45 -13.93
N THR A 81 -13.19 0.23 -15.20
CA THR A 81 -11.95 -0.44 -15.57
C THR A 81 -10.75 0.37 -15.08
N LEU A 82 -9.60 -0.29 -14.83
CA LEU A 82 -8.37 0.41 -14.43
C LEU A 82 -8.04 1.56 -15.41
N SER A 83 -8.28 1.38 -16.70
CA SER A 83 -8.08 2.43 -17.72
C SER A 83 -8.98 3.65 -17.50
N GLU A 84 -10.26 3.43 -17.19
CA GLU A 84 -11.18 4.51 -16.90
C GLU A 84 -10.80 5.26 -15.63
N ILE A 85 -10.39 4.54 -14.57
CA ILE A 85 -9.95 5.16 -13.32
C ILE A 85 -8.76 6.09 -13.59
N LEU A 86 -7.75 5.63 -14.32
CA LEU A 86 -6.54 6.41 -14.61
C LEU A 86 -6.83 7.59 -15.54
N LYS A 87 -7.64 7.40 -16.60
CA LYS A 87 -8.04 8.49 -17.50
C LYS A 87 -8.86 9.57 -16.79
N ASN A 88 -9.78 9.17 -15.92
CA ASN A 88 -10.56 10.12 -15.13
C ASN A 88 -9.65 10.96 -14.23
N LEU A 89 -8.65 10.33 -13.58
CA LEU A 89 -7.69 11.05 -12.75
C LEU A 89 -6.81 12.02 -13.56
N GLU A 90 -6.34 11.60 -14.73
CA GLU A 90 -5.54 12.46 -15.63
C GLU A 90 -6.32 13.69 -16.10
N ASN A 91 -7.62 13.53 -16.34
CA ASN A 91 -8.52 14.65 -16.66
C ASN A 91 -8.79 15.56 -15.46
N GLU A 92 -8.94 15.00 -14.26
CA GLU A 92 -9.16 15.75 -13.02
C GLU A 92 -7.88 16.53 -12.62
N VAL A 93 -6.69 16.01 -12.93
CA VAL A 93 -5.40 16.48 -12.41
C VAL A 93 -4.31 16.48 -13.51
N PRO A 94 -4.27 17.50 -14.38
CA PRO A 94 -3.43 17.48 -15.58
C PRO A 94 -1.92 17.66 -15.32
N ASN A 95 -1.53 18.17 -14.15
CA ASN A 95 -0.13 18.32 -13.74
C ASN A 95 0.49 17.03 -13.17
N MET A 96 -0.33 16.00 -12.91
CA MET A 96 0.14 14.72 -12.42
C MET A 96 0.40 13.76 -13.57
N LYS A 97 1.65 13.31 -13.69
CA LYS A 97 2.04 12.29 -14.68
C LYS A 97 1.78 10.91 -14.10
N ILE A 98 1.01 10.10 -14.81
CA ILE A 98 0.66 8.73 -14.43
C ILE A 98 1.44 7.76 -15.33
N SER A 99 2.03 6.72 -14.76
CA SER A 99 2.67 5.67 -15.54
C SER A 99 2.47 4.30 -14.89
N THR A 100 2.36 3.24 -15.68
CA THR A 100 2.03 1.90 -15.19
C THR A 100 3.07 0.86 -15.60
N TYR A 101 3.36 -0.07 -14.69
CA TYR A 101 4.45 -1.04 -14.88
C TYR A 101 4.08 -2.43 -14.37
N ARG A 102 4.76 -3.44 -14.93
CA ARG A 102 4.99 -4.70 -14.23
C ARG A 102 6.00 -4.47 -13.10
N ARG A 103 6.00 -5.34 -12.08
CA ARG A 103 6.93 -5.22 -10.93
C ARG A 103 8.40 -5.15 -11.35
N LEU A 104 8.82 -5.98 -12.31
CA LEU A 104 10.21 -6.00 -12.79
C LEU A 104 10.58 -4.74 -13.58
N ASP A 105 9.66 -4.23 -14.39
CA ASP A 105 9.90 -3.03 -15.20
C ASP A 105 9.99 -1.78 -14.31
N TRP A 106 9.17 -1.73 -13.26
CA TRP A 106 9.31 -0.74 -12.19
C TRP A 106 10.68 -0.81 -11.52
N SER A 107 11.15 -2.00 -11.12
CA SER A 107 12.46 -2.15 -10.46
C SER A 107 13.62 -1.62 -11.32
N LYS A 108 13.59 -1.86 -12.64
CA LYS A 108 14.56 -1.31 -13.58
C LYS A 108 14.47 0.22 -13.64
N ARG A 109 13.25 0.77 -13.77
CA ARG A 109 13.02 2.23 -13.79
C ARG A 109 13.51 2.89 -12.51
N ALA A 110 13.12 2.37 -11.35
CA ALA A 110 13.52 2.86 -10.04
C ALA A 110 15.06 2.90 -9.89
N SER A 111 15.74 1.84 -10.33
CA SER A 111 17.21 1.78 -10.31
C SER A 111 17.85 2.84 -11.23
N SER A 112 17.27 3.09 -12.41
CA SER A 112 17.79 4.12 -13.33
C SER A 112 17.59 5.56 -12.86
N LEU A 113 16.67 5.82 -11.92
CA LEU A 113 16.49 7.15 -11.34
C LEU A 113 17.69 7.56 -10.47
N ALA A 114 18.41 6.60 -9.88
CA ALA A 114 19.56 6.89 -9.01
C ALA A 114 20.75 7.50 -9.77
N SER A 115 20.96 7.11 -11.04
CA SER A 115 22.09 7.58 -11.84
C SER A 115 21.97 9.05 -12.31
N LEU A 116 20.86 9.72 -12.00
CA LEU A 116 20.65 11.14 -12.32
C LEU A 116 21.20 12.09 -11.24
N MET A 117 21.64 11.56 -10.10
CA MET A 117 22.13 12.35 -8.96
C MET A 117 23.61 12.73 -9.05
N ASP A 118 24.38 12.12 -9.97
CA ASP A 118 25.86 12.22 -9.99
C ASP A 118 26.43 13.30 -10.94
N ASP A 119 25.60 14.09 -11.64
CA ASP A 119 26.09 15.09 -12.61
C ASP A 119 25.67 16.52 -12.19
N ASP A 120 26.54 17.17 -11.40
CA ASP A 120 26.47 18.62 -11.14
C ASP A 120 26.61 19.38 -12.47
N PHE A 121 25.71 20.34 -12.72
CA PHE A 121 25.42 21.04 -13.99
C PHE A 121 24.61 20.24 -15.02
N VAL A 122 23.31 20.10 -14.75
CA VAL A 122 22.34 19.63 -15.75
C VAL A 122 22.01 20.78 -16.72
N ASP A 123 22.66 20.73 -17.88
CA ASP A 123 22.20 21.40 -19.11
C ASP A 123 20.76 20.93 -19.44
N PRO A 124 19.78 21.83 -19.68
CA PRO A 124 18.40 21.49 -20.06
C PRO A 124 18.32 20.52 -21.26
N SER A 125 19.38 20.45 -22.06
CA SER A 125 19.53 19.49 -23.17
C SER A 125 19.66 18.02 -22.72
N LYS A 126 20.13 17.74 -21.50
CA LYS A 126 20.23 16.39 -20.91
C LYS A 126 18.89 15.91 -20.37
N GLU A 127 18.05 16.80 -19.85
CA GLU A 127 16.65 16.52 -19.47
C GLU A 127 15.81 16.10 -20.71
N LEU A 128 16.05 16.75 -21.84
CA LEU A 128 15.49 16.38 -23.15
C LEU A 128 16.09 15.07 -23.70
N ASN A 129 17.34 14.73 -23.37
CA ASN A 129 17.97 13.49 -23.81
C ASN A 129 17.49 12.25 -23.04
N LEU A 130 16.99 12.39 -21.81
CA LEU A 130 16.36 11.30 -21.06
C LEU A 130 14.96 10.96 -21.58
N GLN A 131 14.25 11.95 -22.13
CA GLN A 131 13.08 11.67 -22.97
C GLN A 131 13.46 10.88 -24.24
N ASN A 132 14.72 11.00 -24.70
CA ASN A 132 15.23 10.34 -25.90
C ASN A 132 15.92 8.99 -25.66
N MET A 133 16.43 8.67 -24.47
CA MET A 133 16.85 7.30 -24.12
C MET A 133 15.66 6.38 -23.81
N GLY A 134 14.46 6.97 -23.69
CA GLY A 134 13.17 6.31 -23.90
C GLY A 134 12.88 5.89 -25.35
N LYS A 135 13.83 6.05 -26.30
CA LYS A 135 13.71 5.50 -27.67
C LYS A 135 14.00 3.99 -27.71
N LEU A 136 13.31 3.22 -26.88
CA LEU A 136 12.66 2.02 -27.37
C LEU A 136 11.32 2.46 -27.97
N ARG A 137 11.37 3.05 -29.18
CA ARG A 137 10.22 3.50 -30.01
C ARG A 137 9.22 4.48 -29.32
N PRO A 138 8.89 5.61 -29.95
CA PRO A 138 7.61 6.30 -29.70
C PRO A 138 6.50 5.46 -30.35
N GLY A 139 6.17 4.36 -29.70
CA GLY A 139 5.01 3.55 -29.96
C GLY A 139 4.58 3.08 -28.58
N SER A 140 3.48 3.63 -28.09
CA SER A 140 2.68 3.13 -26.97
C SER A 140 2.93 1.64 -26.68
N VAL A 141 3.89 1.31 -25.82
CA VAL A 141 3.88 0.05 -25.10
C VAL A 141 3.15 0.34 -23.82
N THR A 142 1.84 0.57 -23.95
CA THR A 142 0.91 0.39 -22.86
C THR A 142 1.18 -1.00 -22.31
N THR A 143 1.71 -1.08 -21.08
CA THR A 143 1.70 -2.34 -20.34
C THR A 143 0.28 -2.86 -20.46
N PRO A 144 0.06 -4.06 -21.03
CA PRO A 144 -1.28 -4.57 -21.21
C PRO A 144 -1.92 -4.62 -19.82
N ILE A 145 -3.18 -4.19 -19.76
CA ILE A 145 -3.77 -3.73 -18.49
C ILE A 145 -3.84 -4.85 -17.46
N ASP A 146 -3.95 -6.09 -17.94
CA ASP A 146 -3.90 -7.36 -17.22
C ASP A 146 -2.59 -7.60 -16.45
N GLN A 147 -1.53 -6.83 -16.75
CA GLN A 147 -0.20 -7.03 -16.20
C GLN A 147 0.31 -5.83 -15.39
N VAL A 148 -0.52 -4.79 -15.26
CA VAL A 148 -0.19 -3.63 -14.43
C VAL A 148 -0.16 -4.06 -12.96
N ALA A 149 1.00 -3.97 -12.34
CA ALA A 149 1.18 -4.29 -10.92
C ALA A 149 1.62 -3.09 -10.09
N VAL A 150 2.07 -2.02 -10.75
CA VAL A 150 2.55 -0.79 -10.12
C VAL A 150 2.03 0.41 -10.90
N ILE A 151 1.47 1.38 -10.19
CA ILE A 151 1.14 2.71 -10.71
C ILE A 151 2.12 3.70 -10.08
N GLU A 152 2.77 4.47 -10.92
CA GLU A 152 3.60 5.61 -10.54
C GLU A 152 2.82 6.89 -10.80
N LEU A 153 2.76 7.75 -9.79
CA LEU A 153 2.22 9.10 -9.89
C LEU A 153 3.36 10.09 -9.64
N LEU A 154 3.55 11.05 -10.53
CA LEU A 154 4.60 12.06 -10.40
C LEU A 154 4.00 13.44 -10.57
N VAL A 155 4.09 14.26 -9.52
CA VAL A 155 3.86 15.70 -9.60
C VAL A 155 5.22 16.38 -9.53
N PRO A 156 5.72 16.98 -10.64
CA PRO A 156 7.04 17.58 -10.69
C PRO A 156 7.29 18.55 -9.53
N SER A 157 8.48 18.49 -8.94
CA SER A 157 8.90 19.33 -7.80
C SER A 157 8.14 19.14 -6.49
N ILE A 158 7.15 18.23 -6.42
CA ILE A 158 6.36 18.00 -5.21
C ILE A 158 6.55 16.59 -4.68
N PHE A 159 6.16 15.56 -5.44
CA PHE A 159 6.29 14.18 -4.98
C PHE A 159 6.33 13.18 -6.14
N ARG A 160 6.81 11.98 -5.82
CA ARG A 160 6.60 10.74 -6.57
C ARG A 160 5.89 9.75 -5.66
N VAL A 161 4.84 9.10 -6.13
CA VAL A 161 4.12 8.03 -5.40
C VAL A 161 4.19 6.74 -6.17
N VAL A 162 4.37 5.65 -5.45
CA VAL A 162 4.35 4.29 -5.98
C VAL A 162 3.19 3.55 -5.31
N VAL A 163 2.19 3.17 -6.10
CA VAL A 163 1.05 2.36 -5.66
C VAL A 163 1.23 0.94 -6.23
N SER A 164 1.13 -0.08 -5.39
CA SER A 164 1.15 -1.48 -5.81
C SER A 164 -0.28 -2.00 -5.94
N LEU A 165 -0.51 -2.83 -6.95
CA LEU A 165 -1.76 -3.55 -7.19
C LEU A 165 -1.56 -5.05 -6.99
N HIS A 166 -2.52 -5.70 -6.34
CA HIS A 166 -2.49 -7.15 -6.13
C HIS A 166 -3.90 -7.78 -6.24
N PRO A 167 -4.11 -8.71 -7.19
CA PRO A 167 -3.16 -9.24 -8.18
C PRO A 167 -2.80 -8.22 -9.27
N ALA A 168 -1.81 -8.54 -10.11
CA ALA A 168 -1.52 -7.70 -11.27
C ALA A 168 -2.75 -7.64 -12.20
N GLY A 169 -3.03 -6.47 -12.74
CA GLY A 169 -4.18 -6.17 -13.59
C GLY A 169 -5.49 -5.93 -12.85
N SER A 170 -5.50 -6.05 -11.52
CA SER A 170 -6.66 -5.70 -10.69
C SER A 170 -6.79 -4.18 -10.50
N VAL A 171 -7.86 -3.77 -9.84
CA VAL A 171 -8.05 -2.43 -9.30
C VAL A 171 -7.85 -2.40 -7.77
N ASP A 172 -7.17 -3.41 -7.23
CA ASP A 172 -7.02 -3.63 -5.79
C ASP A 172 -5.65 -3.15 -5.30
N PRO A 173 -5.56 -1.96 -4.67
CA PRO A 173 -4.30 -1.44 -4.15
C PRO A 173 -3.90 -2.15 -2.86
N ASP A 174 -2.65 -2.64 -2.77
CA ASP A 174 -2.16 -3.37 -1.59
C ASP A 174 -1.08 -2.60 -0.80
N ALA A 175 -0.47 -1.58 -1.40
CA ALA A 175 0.52 -0.73 -0.73
C ALA A 175 0.70 0.61 -1.46
N VAL A 176 1.17 1.62 -0.74
CA VAL A 176 1.46 2.96 -1.26
C VAL A 176 2.67 3.56 -0.54
N ALA A 177 3.54 4.23 -1.28
CA ALA A 177 4.66 4.96 -0.69
C ALA A 177 4.95 6.27 -1.44
N PHE A 178 5.24 7.33 -0.68
CA PHE A 178 5.62 8.65 -1.18
C PHE A 178 7.14 8.84 -1.12
N PHE A 179 7.67 9.54 -2.11
CA PHE A 179 9.08 9.88 -2.28
C PHE A 179 9.23 11.30 -2.83
N SER A 180 10.42 11.88 -2.70
CA SER A 180 10.81 13.06 -3.46
C SER A 180 10.81 12.74 -4.96
N PRO A 181 10.47 13.70 -5.84
CA PRO A 181 10.63 13.54 -7.29
C PRO A 181 12.05 13.16 -7.71
N THR A 182 13.05 13.59 -6.94
CA THR A 182 14.49 13.41 -7.20
C THR A 182 15.06 12.13 -6.60
N GLU A 183 14.29 11.39 -5.80
CA GLU A 183 14.76 10.11 -5.27
C GLU A 183 14.81 9.04 -6.37
N GLY A 184 15.76 8.12 -6.21
CA GLY A 184 16.05 7.04 -7.13
C GLY A 184 16.76 5.88 -6.43
N GLY A 185 16.63 4.68 -6.97
CA GLY A 185 17.29 3.47 -6.47
C GLY A 185 16.33 2.33 -6.12
N SER A 186 16.90 1.22 -5.64
CA SER A 186 16.16 -0.02 -5.36
C SER A 186 15.13 0.09 -4.24
N TYR A 187 15.24 1.10 -3.36
CA TYR A 187 14.29 1.33 -2.27
C TYR A 187 13.00 2.03 -2.71
N LEU A 188 12.93 2.55 -3.94
CA LEU A 188 11.70 3.13 -4.48
C LEU A 188 10.73 2.02 -4.88
N HIS A 189 9.90 1.59 -3.95
CA HIS A 189 8.78 0.69 -4.20
C HIS A 189 7.62 1.03 -3.26
N ALA A 190 6.44 0.47 -3.49
CA ALA A 190 5.21 0.80 -2.75
C ALA A 190 5.22 0.49 -1.24
N ARG A 191 6.29 -0.16 -0.74
CA ARG A 191 6.54 -0.43 0.70
C ARG A 191 7.90 0.14 1.14
N GLY A 192 8.49 0.96 0.30
CA GLY A 192 9.78 1.57 0.53
C GLY A 192 9.63 2.78 1.43
N LEU A 193 10.75 3.24 1.97
CA LEU A 193 10.79 4.43 2.82
C LEU A 193 11.63 5.49 2.11
N SER A 194 11.06 6.67 1.95
CA SER A 194 11.79 7.84 1.47
C SER A 194 12.94 8.21 2.42
N VAL A 195 14.00 8.80 1.90
CA VAL A 195 15.06 9.38 2.74
C VAL A 195 14.61 10.68 3.43
N HIS A 196 13.57 11.34 2.92
CA HIS A 196 13.06 12.60 3.47
C HIS A 196 11.88 12.38 4.43
N HIS A 197 11.96 12.99 5.62
CA HIS A 197 10.97 12.82 6.69
C HIS A 197 9.55 13.25 6.30
N VAL A 198 9.41 14.29 5.47
CA VAL A 198 8.09 14.72 4.98
C VAL A 198 7.35 13.58 4.29
N PHE A 199 8.01 12.83 3.40
CA PHE A 199 7.37 11.75 2.67
C PHE A 199 7.23 10.46 3.50
N LYS A 200 8.09 10.25 4.51
CA LYS A 200 7.86 9.19 5.52
C LYS A 200 6.53 9.39 6.24
N HIS A 201 6.28 10.59 6.77
CA HIS A 201 5.02 10.88 7.47
C HIS A 201 3.80 10.85 6.54
N VAL A 202 3.94 11.33 5.31
CA VAL A 202 2.85 11.21 4.32
C VAL A 202 2.57 9.74 4.01
N THR A 203 3.60 8.90 3.90
CA THR A 203 3.44 7.44 3.67
C THR A 203 2.74 6.76 4.85
N GLU A 204 3.15 7.03 6.09
CA GLU A 204 2.49 6.50 7.29
C GLU A 204 0.99 6.86 7.33
N HIS A 205 0.65 8.08 6.94
CA HIS A 205 -0.73 8.53 6.87
C HIS A 205 -1.48 7.93 5.67
N ALA A 206 -0.80 7.73 4.54
CA ALA A 206 -1.34 7.08 3.34
C ALA A 206 -1.67 5.60 3.59
N ASP A 207 -0.86 4.89 4.38
CA ASP A 207 -1.16 3.51 4.78
C ASP A 207 -2.47 3.43 5.57
N LYS A 208 -2.69 4.35 6.52
CA LYS A 208 -3.97 4.43 7.26
C LYS A 208 -5.14 4.74 6.33
N ALA A 209 -4.96 5.69 5.40
CA ALA A 209 -5.98 6.06 4.42
C ALA A 209 -6.33 4.89 3.49
N LEU A 210 -5.33 4.16 3.01
CA LEU A 210 -5.49 2.97 2.17
C LEU A 210 -6.31 1.89 2.89
N GLN A 211 -5.96 1.57 4.14
CA GLN A 211 -6.72 0.59 4.93
C GLN A 211 -8.18 1.03 5.13
N TYR A 212 -8.40 2.33 5.37
CA TYR A 212 -9.75 2.87 5.46
C TYR A 212 -10.53 2.69 4.15
N PHE A 213 -9.96 3.07 3.00
CA PHE A 213 -10.63 2.93 1.71
C PHE A 213 -10.98 1.49 1.38
N ILE A 214 -10.06 0.55 1.61
CA ILE A 214 -10.30 -0.88 1.46
C ILE A 214 -11.43 -1.34 2.38
N SER A 215 -11.47 -0.85 3.63
CA SER A 215 -12.50 -1.27 4.61
C SER A 215 -13.90 -0.73 4.31
N VAL A 216 -14.01 0.45 3.69
CA VAL A 216 -15.30 1.13 3.45
C VAL A 216 -15.90 0.75 2.11
N GLU A 217 -15.11 0.81 1.04
CA GLU A 217 -15.61 0.51 -0.32
C GLU A 217 -14.49 -0.08 -1.18
N PRO A 218 -14.20 -1.40 -1.05
CA PRO A 218 -13.09 -2.06 -1.75
C PRO A 218 -13.08 -1.82 -3.26
N SER A 219 -14.25 -1.89 -3.92
CA SER A 219 -14.40 -1.72 -5.37
C SER A 219 -14.03 -0.32 -5.87
N LYS A 220 -14.04 0.70 -4.99
CA LYS A 220 -13.65 2.07 -5.32
C LYS A 220 -12.35 2.48 -4.65
N ALA A 221 -11.71 1.60 -3.87
CA ALA A 221 -10.56 1.93 -3.04
C ALA A 221 -9.41 2.56 -3.84
N LEU A 222 -9.09 2.03 -5.02
CA LEU A 222 -8.08 2.64 -5.90
C LEU A 222 -8.48 4.06 -6.32
N SER A 223 -9.71 4.25 -6.78
CA SER A 223 -10.18 5.58 -7.23
C SER A 223 -10.20 6.60 -6.08
N MET A 224 -10.55 6.17 -4.86
CA MET A 224 -10.51 7.01 -3.65
C MET A 224 -9.08 7.35 -3.27
N LEU A 225 -8.18 6.36 -3.26
CA LEU A 225 -6.76 6.53 -2.95
C LEU A 225 -6.10 7.52 -3.92
N LEU A 226 -6.29 7.32 -5.22
CA LEU A 226 -5.65 8.12 -6.25
C LEU A 226 -6.07 9.59 -6.19
N ARG A 227 -7.37 9.86 -5.96
CA ARG A 227 -7.87 11.23 -5.73
C ARG A 227 -7.32 11.83 -4.44
N TRP A 228 -7.30 11.06 -3.37
CA TRP A 228 -6.73 11.51 -2.11
C TRP A 228 -5.22 11.81 -2.21
N ILE A 229 -4.46 11.04 -2.99
CA ILE A 229 -3.05 11.35 -3.31
C ILE A 229 -2.95 12.67 -4.06
N ALA A 230 -3.87 12.97 -4.98
CA ALA A 230 -3.85 14.21 -5.73
C ALA A 230 -3.97 15.47 -4.84
N ASP A 231 -4.57 15.36 -3.67
CA ASP A 231 -4.67 16.46 -2.68
C ASP A 231 -3.31 16.95 -2.18
N TYR A 232 -2.28 16.10 -2.30
CA TYR A 232 -0.91 16.42 -1.94
C TYR A 232 -0.20 17.30 -2.96
N GLN A 233 -0.82 17.63 -4.10
CA GLN A 233 -0.26 18.61 -5.05
C GLN A 233 0.02 19.97 -4.41
N THR A 234 -0.57 20.25 -3.25
CA THR A 234 -0.35 21.48 -2.51
C THR A 234 0.50 21.27 -1.25
N LEU A 235 1.23 20.14 -1.14
CA LEU A 235 1.98 19.74 0.06
C LEU A 235 2.86 20.88 0.61
N PHE A 236 3.58 21.60 -0.24
CA PHE A 236 4.47 22.70 0.15
C PHE A 236 3.88 24.09 0.01
N ALA A 237 2.60 24.22 -0.33
CA ALA A 237 1.94 25.51 -0.57
C ALA A 237 0.69 25.74 0.30
N LYS A 238 -0.01 24.67 0.71
CA LYS A 238 -1.22 24.77 1.52
C LYS A 238 -0.85 25.05 2.98
N LEU A 239 -1.46 26.08 3.56
CA LEU A 239 -1.36 26.38 4.98
C LEU A 239 -2.15 25.36 5.81
N CYS A 240 -1.71 25.11 7.05
CA CYS A 240 -2.48 24.27 7.95
C CYS A 240 -3.82 24.92 8.30
N SER A 241 -4.92 24.16 8.21
CA SER A 241 -6.28 24.64 8.51
C SER A 241 -6.46 25.09 9.96
N LYS A 242 -5.71 24.50 10.91
CA LYS A 242 -5.77 24.84 12.34
C LYS A 242 -4.89 26.02 12.73
N CYS A 243 -3.57 25.94 12.46
CA CYS A 243 -2.63 26.96 12.93
C CYS A 243 -2.34 28.07 11.90
N ARG A 244 -2.84 27.93 10.67
CA ARG A 244 -2.65 28.85 9.53
C ARG A 244 -1.20 29.12 9.15
N ARG A 245 -0.27 28.23 9.53
CA ARG A 245 1.15 28.29 9.15
C ARG A 245 1.45 27.28 8.05
N LEU A 246 2.47 27.59 7.25
CA LEU A 246 3.01 26.65 6.27
C LEU A 246 3.88 25.61 6.96
N LEU A 247 4.82 26.05 7.80
CA LEU A 247 5.75 25.17 8.50
C LEU A 247 5.50 25.19 10.01
N LEU A 248 5.60 24.01 10.63
CA LEU A 248 5.58 23.84 12.07
C LEU A 248 6.71 22.92 12.50
N MET A 249 7.31 23.21 13.64
CA MET A 249 8.36 22.36 14.22
C MET A 249 7.74 21.05 14.71
N ASP A 250 8.16 19.94 14.13
CA ASP A 250 7.99 18.63 14.71
C ASP A 250 8.96 18.48 15.89
N LYS A 251 8.42 18.36 17.09
CA LYS A 251 9.24 18.30 18.32
C LYS A 251 10.01 16.99 18.47
N SER A 252 9.51 15.91 17.86
CA SER A 252 10.14 14.59 17.96
C SER A 252 11.36 14.48 17.06
N LEU A 253 11.33 15.13 15.90
CA LEU A 253 12.40 15.12 14.91
C LEU A 253 13.25 16.39 14.92
N ALA A 254 12.82 17.46 15.60
CA ALA A 254 13.41 18.79 15.54
C ALA A 254 13.52 19.35 14.11
N LEU A 255 12.52 19.06 13.26
CA LEU A 255 12.45 19.50 11.87
C LEU A 255 11.19 20.33 11.60
N LEU A 256 11.31 21.33 10.73
CA LEU A 256 10.15 22.07 10.21
C LEU A 256 9.47 21.24 9.12
N LEU A 257 8.20 20.88 9.34
CA LEU A 257 7.41 20.12 8.38
C LEU A 257 6.23 20.92 7.86
N PRO A 258 5.84 20.73 6.58
CA PRO A 258 4.59 21.25 6.06
C PRO A 258 3.39 20.49 6.65
N PRO A 259 2.14 20.90 6.34
CA PRO A 259 0.98 20.16 6.78
C PRO A 259 0.90 18.85 5.97
N VAL A 260 1.27 17.72 6.58
CA VAL A 260 1.38 16.40 5.94
C VAL A 260 0.12 15.54 6.05
N HIS A 261 -0.83 15.88 6.92
CA HIS A 261 -2.09 15.15 7.02
C HIS A 261 -3.17 15.75 6.12
N ARG A 262 -3.84 14.89 5.34
CA ARG A 262 -5.08 15.20 4.60
C ARG A 262 -6.21 14.29 5.11
N PRO A 263 -7.43 14.80 5.33
CA PRO A 263 -8.55 13.95 5.72
C PRO A 263 -8.88 12.95 4.62
N TYR A 264 -9.18 11.71 4.99
CA TYR A 264 -9.62 10.66 4.05
C TYR A 264 -11.03 10.12 4.35
N HIS A 265 -11.63 10.50 5.49
CA HIS A 265 -12.97 10.05 5.89
C HIS A 265 -14.11 10.75 5.13
N GLN A 266 -13.84 11.93 4.55
CA GLN A 266 -14.83 12.80 3.91
C GLN A 266 -14.42 13.11 2.47
N ILE A 267 -14.34 12.10 1.61
CA ILE A 267 -14.14 12.34 0.16
C ILE A 267 -15.49 12.76 -0.42
N SER A 268 -15.87 14.02 -0.23
CA SER A 268 -17.03 14.61 -0.91
C SER A 268 -16.68 14.85 -2.37
N SER A 269 -17.55 14.42 -3.29
CA SER A 269 -17.36 14.50 -4.74
C SER A 269 -17.52 15.90 -5.34
N ILE A 270 -17.40 16.99 -4.56
CA ILE A 270 -17.76 18.34 -5.01
C ILE A 270 -16.88 19.39 -4.30
N GLY A 271 -16.18 20.22 -5.09
CA GLY A 271 -15.87 21.61 -4.71
C GLY A 271 -14.43 21.89 -4.27
N SER A 272 -13.68 22.47 -5.20
CA SER A 272 -12.26 22.82 -5.22
C SER A 272 -11.77 23.91 -4.25
N ASP A 273 -12.29 24.06 -3.03
CA ASP A 273 -11.84 25.18 -2.16
C ASP A 273 -11.35 24.81 -0.75
N HIS A 274 -11.73 23.65 -0.21
CA HIS A 274 -11.41 23.31 1.18
C HIS A 274 -10.83 21.90 1.37
N GLN A 275 -9.82 21.52 0.59
CA GLN A 275 -8.95 20.41 1.00
C GLN A 275 -8.22 20.81 2.28
N GLU A 276 -8.68 20.32 3.42
CA GLU A 276 -8.06 20.62 4.70
C GLU A 276 -6.68 19.96 4.79
N ALA A 277 -5.75 20.67 5.43
CA ALA A 277 -4.37 20.23 5.58
C ALA A 277 -3.91 20.48 7.01
N TYR A 278 -3.27 19.50 7.63
CA TYR A 278 -2.85 19.62 9.03
C TYR A 278 -1.40 19.21 9.25
N HIS A 279 -0.71 19.95 10.12
CA HIS A 279 0.54 19.48 10.71
C HIS A 279 0.29 18.29 11.63
N ILE A 280 1.36 17.56 11.91
CA ILE A 280 1.39 16.51 12.95
C ILE A 280 1.01 17.17 14.28
N GLY A 281 -0.02 16.64 14.95
CA GLY A 281 -0.60 17.20 16.19
C GLY A 281 -1.59 18.36 16.02
N CYS A 282 -1.81 18.84 14.79
CA CYS A 282 -2.90 19.77 14.48
C CYS A 282 -4.18 19.07 14.02
N SER A 283 -4.06 17.85 13.51
CA SER A 283 -5.18 16.98 13.16
C SER A 283 -5.97 16.59 14.42
N SER A 284 -7.30 16.62 14.35
CA SER A 284 -8.19 16.07 15.39
C SER A 284 -8.41 14.56 15.27
N TYR A 285 -7.90 13.93 14.21
CA TYR A 285 -8.13 12.52 13.91
C TYR A 285 -7.21 11.55 14.68
N ASP A 286 -6.22 12.08 15.43
CA ASP A 286 -5.26 11.29 16.22
C ASP A 286 -5.51 11.40 17.75
N ALA A 287 -6.72 11.80 18.18
CA ALA A 287 -7.11 11.93 19.59
C ALA A 287 -8.02 10.79 20.05
#